data_AF-A0A9W3VCE8-F1
#
_entry.id   AF-A0A9W3VCE8-F1
#
_cell.length_a   1.000
_cell.length_b   1.000
_cell.length_c   1.000
_cell.angle_alpha   90.00
_cell.angle_beta   90.00
_cell.angle_gamma   90.00
#
_symmetry.space_group_name_H-M   'P 1'
#
loop_
_entity.id
_entity.type
_entity.pdbx_description
1 polymer ?
#
loop_
_entity_poly.entity_id
_entity_poly.type
_entity_poly.pdbx_seq_one_letter_code
_entity_poly.pdbx_strand_id
1 'polypeptide(L)'
;MSKNLREILLYYRNQQILGEEVHVIAIKNGEEVFNGYYKIIGTIETNYSRLTIDWPGDRVVPGEYRDYYGMSSMYPVDIEYFEEDNLVHLSGKYGEDPYKIIVHLPEKYK
;
A
#
# COMPACT_ATOMS: atom_id res chain seq x y z
N MET A 1 -13.18 13.28 -1.17
CA MET A 1 -13.67 11.89 -0.95
C MET A 1 -12.45 11.02 -0.69
N SER A 2 -12.49 10.12 0.28
CA SER A 2 -11.44 9.09 0.41
C SER A 2 -11.57 8.13 -0.76
N LYS A 3 -10.46 7.83 -1.45
CA LYS A 3 -10.41 6.83 -2.52
C LYS A 3 -10.08 5.47 -1.93
N ASN A 4 -10.79 4.42 -2.32
CA ASN A 4 -10.40 3.06 -2.00
C ASN A 4 -9.20 2.60 -2.86
N LEU A 5 -8.57 1.48 -2.50
CA LEU A 5 -7.39 0.99 -3.23
C LEU A 5 -7.70 0.73 -4.71
N ARG A 6 -8.87 0.20 -5.05
CA ARG A 6 -9.29 0.05 -6.45
C ARG A 6 -9.25 1.39 -7.20
N GLU A 7 -9.82 2.45 -6.64
CA GLU A 7 -9.86 3.78 -7.25
C GLU A 7 -8.47 4.38 -7.40
N ILE A 8 -7.60 4.19 -6.40
CA ILE A 8 -6.18 4.58 -6.46
C ILE A 8 -5.49 3.82 -7.61
N LEU A 9 -5.62 2.49 -7.66
CA LEU A 9 -4.98 1.67 -8.69
C LEU A 9 -5.52 1.96 -10.09
N LEU A 10 -6.83 2.18 -10.26
CA LEU A 10 -7.42 2.55 -11.55
C LEU A 10 -6.89 3.89 -12.05
N TYR A 11 -6.68 4.84 -11.14
CA TYR A 11 -6.13 6.15 -11.46
C TYR A 11 -4.70 6.04 -12.02
N TYR A 12 -3.88 5.16 -11.45
CA TYR A 12 -2.49 4.95 -11.88
C TYR A 12 -2.29 3.87 -12.95
N ARG A 13 -3.29 3.02 -13.23
CA ARG A 13 -3.24 1.95 -14.25
C ARG A 13 -2.92 2.47 -15.65
N ASN A 14 -3.35 3.68 -15.97
CA ASN A 14 -3.11 4.33 -17.27
C ASN A 14 -1.78 5.09 -17.33
N GLN A 15 -0.99 5.13 -16.25
CA GLN A 15 0.22 5.93 -16.13
C GLN A 15 1.53 5.11 -16.10
N GLN A 16 1.50 3.81 -16.42
CA GLN A 16 2.68 2.89 -16.43
C GLN A 16 3.38 2.66 -15.07
N ILE A 17 2.75 3.02 -13.93
CA ILE A 17 3.39 2.96 -12.60
C ILE A 17 3.50 1.53 -12.02
N LEU A 18 2.88 0.53 -12.65
CA LEU A 18 2.95 -0.85 -12.19
C LEU A 18 4.33 -1.45 -12.48
N GLY A 19 5.20 -1.45 -11.47
CA GLY A 19 6.53 -2.05 -11.52
C GLY A 19 7.69 -1.08 -11.29
N GLU A 20 7.42 0.20 -11.01
CA GLU A 20 8.45 1.17 -10.63
C GLU A 20 8.79 1.09 -9.13
N GLU A 21 10.00 1.56 -8.79
CA GLU A 21 10.42 1.74 -7.41
C GLU A 21 9.91 3.08 -6.90
N VAL A 22 9.22 3.05 -5.77
CA VAL A 22 8.69 4.25 -5.11
C VAL A 22 9.23 4.33 -3.70
N HIS A 23 9.27 5.53 -3.14
CA HIS A 23 9.68 5.69 -1.76
C HIS A 23 8.59 5.15 -0.82
N VAL A 24 8.98 4.21 0.06
CA VAL A 24 8.10 3.61 1.06
C VAL A 24 8.74 3.70 2.42
N ILE A 25 7.95 4.12 3.41
CA ILE A 25 8.30 4.09 4.83
C ILE A 25 7.40 3.07 5.51
N ALA A 26 7.99 2.11 6.21
CA ALA A 26 7.28 1.17 7.06
C ALA A 26 7.59 1.43 8.53
N ILE A 27 6.54 1.59 9.32
CA ILE A 27 6.58 1.80 10.76
C ILE A 27 5.89 0.62 11.43
N LYS A 28 6.53 0.00 12.42
CA LYS A 28 5.97 -1.08 13.24
C LYS A 28 6.17 -0.76 14.71
N ASN A 29 5.10 -0.83 15.51
CA ASN A 29 5.14 -0.43 16.93
C ASN A 29 5.72 0.98 17.19
N GLY A 30 5.53 1.90 16.24
CA GLY A 30 6.05 3.27 16.32
C GLY A 30 7.51 3.44 15.90
N GLU A 31 8.20 2.35 15.54
CA GLU A 31 9.59 2.39 15.06
C GLU A 31 9.64 2.25 13.54
N GLU A 32 10.49 3.04 12.89
CA GLU A 32 10.79 2.90 11.47
C GLU A 32 11.61 1.62 11.26
N VAL A 33 11.02 0.65 10.55
CA VAL A 33 11.65 -0.65 10.25
C VAL A 33 12.17 -0.72 8.82
N PHE A 34 11.59 0.05 7.90
CA PHE A 34 12.06 0.23 6.53
C PHE A 34 11.84 1.66 6.05
N ASN A 35 12.79 2.18 5.28
CA ASN A 35 12.73 3.49 4.66
C ASN A 35 13.64 3.50 3.43
N GLY A 36 13.06 3.52 2.24
CA GLY A 36 13.80 3.36 1.00
C GLY A 36 12.91 3.27 -0.22
N TYR A 37 13.52 3.01 -1.37
CA TYR A 37 12.82 2.81 -2.62
C TYR A 37 12.55 1.32 -2.81
N TYR A 38 11.28 0.97 -3.01
CA TYR A 38 10.82 -0.41 -3.14
C TYR A 38 9.91 -0.56 -4.34
N LYS A 39 10.03 -1.71 -5.00
CA LYS A 39 9.13 -2.07 -6.08
C LYS A 39 7.73 -2.33 -5.53
N ILE A 40 6.74 -1.66 -6.11
CA ILE A 40 5.34 -1.89 -5.79
C ILE A 40 4.57 -2.48 -6.97
N ILE A 41 3.64 -3.38 -6.67
CA ILE A 41 2.78 -4.00 -7.67
C ILE A 41 1.33 -3.87 -7.21
N GLY A 42 0.55 -3.07 -7.93
CA GLY A 42 -0.89 -3.01 -7.79
C GLY A 42 -1.59 -4.03 -8.69
N THR A 43 -2.58 -4.75 -8.17
CA THR A 43 -3.44 -5.63 -8.98
C THR A 43 -4.90 -5.37 -8.67
N ILE A 44 -5.74 -5.32 -9.70
CA ILE A 44 -7.18 -5.20 -9.58
C ILE A 44 -7.79 -6.53 -10.02
N GLU A 45 -8.39 -7.25 -9.08
CA GLU A 45 -9.11 -8.50 -9.31
C GLU A 45 -10.62 -8.25 -9.35
N THR A 46 -11.38 -9.31 -9.64
CA THR A 46 -12.85 -9.25 -9.70
C THR A 46 -13.47 -8.83 -8.36
N ASN A 47 -12.95 -9.32 -7.24
CA ASN A 47 -13.54 -9.16 -5.91
C ASN A 47 -12.71 -8.33 -4.92
N TYR A 48 -11.49 -7.96 -5.30
CA TYR A 48 -10.59 -7.19 -4.44
C TYR A 48 -9.52 -6.51 -5.29
N SER A 49 -8.82 -5.58 -4.67
CA SER A 49 -7.61 -4.96 -5.18
C SER A 49 -6.50 -5.20 -4.17
N ARG A 50 -5.26 -5.31 -4.65
CA ARG A 50 -4.11 -5.52 -3.78
C ARG A 50 -2.94 -4.64 -4.19
N LEU A 51 -2.15 -4.28 -3.19
CA LEU A 51 -0.83 -3.70 -3.33
C LEU A 51 0.17 -4.68 -2.75
N THR A 52 1.19 -5.05 -3.50
CA THR A 52 2.33 -5.85 -3.04
C THR A 52 3.56 -4.96 -3.01
N ILE A 53 4.37 -5.09 -1.95
CA ILE A 53 5.65 -4.39 -1.79
C ILE A 53 6.73 -5.46 -1.65
N ASP A 54 7.78 -5.35 -2.46
CA ASP A 54 8.92 -6.27 -2.41
C ASP A 54 9.89 -5.86 -1.29
N TRP A 55 9.78 -6.52 -0.13
CA TRP A 55 10.59 -6.23 1.05
C TRP A 55 11.87 -7.06 1.10
N PRO A 56 13.01 -6.49 1.55
CA PRO A 56 14.26 -7.24 1.74
C PRO A 56 14.25 -8.14 2.99
N GLY A 57 13.32 -7.92 3.92
CA GLY A 57 13.22 -8.66 5.18
C GLY A 57 11.87 -9.37 5.33
N ASP A 58 11.90 -10.70 5.26
CA ASP A 58 10.72 -11.53 5.46
C ASP A 58 10.09 -11.32 6.85
N ARG A 59 8.75 -11.20 6.89
CA ARG A 59 7.92 -11.21 8.11
C ARG A 59 8.12 -10.06 9.09
N VAL A 60 8.77 -8.96 8.71
CA VAL A 60 8.83 -7.75 9.54
C VAL A 60 7.47 -7.03 9.50
N VAL A 61 6.97 -6.73 8.30
CA VAL A 61 5.64 -6.17 7.99
C VAL A 61 4.98 -7.01 6.88
N PRO A 62 3.67 -6.86 6.62
CA PRO A 62 3.01 -7.58 5.51
C PRO A 62 3.67 -7.26 4.17
N GLY A 63 3.87 -8.24 3.28
CA GLY A 63 4.28 -7.98 1.89
C GLY A 63 3.12 -7.63 0.96
N GLU A 64 1.88 -7.86 1.41
CA GLU A 64 0.68 -7.72 0.60
C GLU A 64 -0.42 -7.06 1.43
N TYR A 65 -1.10 -6.10 0.80
CA TYR A 65 -2.14 -5.26 1.39
C TYR A 65 -3.37 -5.31 0.49
N ARG A 66 -4.53 -5.74 1.00
CA ARG A 66 -5.74 -5.96 0.20
C ARG A 66 -6.89 -5.09 0.70
N ASP A 67 -7.59 -4.40 -0.21
CA ASP A 67 -8.91 -3.87 0.10
C ASP A 67 -9.91 -5.04 0.03
N TYR A 68 -10.73 -5.22 1.07
CA TYR A 68 -11.62 -6.38 1.13
C TYR A 68 -13.06 -5.97 0.86
N TYR A 69 -13.66 -6.47 -0.21
CA TYR A 69 -15.11 -6.48 -0.41
C TYR A 69 -15.68 -7.82 0.10
N GLY A 70 -15.94 -7.90 1.42
CA GLY A 70 -16.83 -8.91 2.02
C GLY A 70 -16.21 -10.12 2.74
N MET A 71 -16.09 -10.03 4.08
CA MET A 71 -15.82 -11.07 5.12
C MET A 71 -14.56 -11.97 5.02
N SER A 72 -13.60 -11.70 5.92
CA SER A 72 -12.43 -12.53 6.29
C SER A 72 -11.11 -12.27 5.53
N SER A 73 -10.53 -11.07 5.69
CA SER A 73 -9.06 -10.95 5.63
C SER A 73 -8.47 -11.28 7.01
N MET A 74 -7.41 -12.10 7.04
CA MET A 74 -6.65 -12.40 8.25
C MET A 74 -5.94 -11.14 8.82
N TYR A 75 -5.80 -10.09 8.02
CA TYR A 75 -5.22 -8.80 8.38
C TYR A 75 -6.04 -7.67 7.75
N PRO A 76 -6.98 -7.04 8.47
CA PRO A 76 -7.66 -5.85 7.96
C PRO A 76 -6.64 -4.75 7.68
N VAL A 77 -6.79 -4.09 6.53
CA VAL A 77 -5.94 -2.97 6.11
C VAL A 77 -6.83 -1.75 5.96
N ASP A 78 -6.58 -0.73 6.75
CA ASP A 78 -7.14 0.60 6.56
C ASP A 78 -6.32 1.33 5.51
N ILE A 79 -7.00 1.99 4.57
CA ILE A 79 -6.38 2.62 3.41
C ILE A 79 -6.86 4.07 3.32
N GLU A 80 -5.90 4.98 3.33
CA GLU A 80 -6.15 6.42 3.18
C GLU A 80 -5.29 6.98 2.05
N TYR A 81 -5.89 7.80 1.19
CA TYR A 81 -5.22 8.46 0.07
C TYR A 81 -5.19 9.96 0.25
N PHE A 82 -3.98 10.53 0.21
CA PHE A 82 -3.73 11.96 0.31
C PHE A 82 -3.37 12.47 -1.08
N GLU A 83 -4.38 12.98 -1.78
CA GLU A 83 -4.26 13.34 -3.19
C GLU A 83 -3.31 14.51 -3.46
N GLU A 84 -3.20 15.44 -2.51
CA GLU A 84 -2.34 16.63 -2.61
C GLU A 84 -0.86 16.25 -2.50
N ASP A 85 -0.54 15.30 -1.62
CA ASP A 85 0.82 14.81 -1.37
C ASP A 85 1.20 13.58 -2.20
N ASN A 86 0.26 13.04 -2.99
CA ASN A 86 0.38 11.76 -3.68
C ASN A 86 0.81 10.61 -2.76
N LEU A 87 0.19 10.50 -1.58
CA LEU A 87 0.52 9.46 -0.60
C LEU A 87 -0.61 8.44 -0.46
N VAL A 88 -0.24 7.17 -0.26
CA VAL A 88 -1.14 6.15 0.28
C VAL A 88 -0.64 5.74 1.64
N HIS A 89 -1.51 5.85 2.64
CA HIS A 89 -1.28 5.23 3.94
C HIS A 89 -2.01 3.89 3.99
N LEU A 90 -1.29 2.86 4.41
CA LEU A 90 -1.83 1.54 4.70
C LEU A 90 -1.54 1.24 6.17
N SER A 91 -2.55 0.91 6.96
CA SER A 91 -2.36 0.58 8.37
C SER A 91 -3.18 -0.62 8.80
N GLY A 92 -2.71 -1.30 9.84
CA GLY A 92 -3.40 -2.45 10.38
C GLY A 92 -2.59 -3.10 11.49
N LYS A 93 -2.83 -4.39 11.72
CA LYS A 93 -2.05 -5.22 12.64
C LYS A 93 -1.42 -6.39 11.90
N TYR A 94 -0.19 -6.74 12.26
CA TYR A 94 0.49 -7.92 11.74
C TYR A 94 0.95 -8.79 12.92
N GLY A 95 0.15 -9.79 13.25
CA GLY A 95 0.15 -10.37 14.59
C GLY A 95 -0.53 -9.41 15.56
N GLU A 96 0.10 -9.16 16.72
CA GLU A 96 -0.39 -8.18 17.70
C GLU A 96 0.14 -6.76 17.46
N ASP A 97 1.16 -6.63 16.61
CA ASP A 97 1.88 -5.37 16.41
C ASP A 97 1.16 -4.48 15.39
N PRO A 98 0.77 -3.24 15.75
CA PRO A 98 0.33 -2.25 14.77
C PRO A 98 1.44 -1.89 13.78
N TYR A 99 1.04 -1.66 12.53
CA TYR A 99 1.92 -1.14 11.49
C TYR A 99 1.28 0.01 10.73
N LYS A 100 2.13 0.85 10.14
CA LYS A 100 1.76 1.87 9.15
C LYS A 100 2.77 1.85 8.01
N ILE A 101 2.27 1.87 6.78
CA ILE A 101 3.06 1.99 5.56
C ILE A 101 2.66 3.28 4.90
N ILE A 102 3.65 4.06 4.51
CA ILE A 102 3.49 5.31 3.79
C ILE A 102 4.14 5.10 2.43
N VAL A 103 3.32 5.07 1.38
CA VAL A 103 3.76 4.89 0.00
C VAL A 103 3.69 6.23 -0.69
N HIS A 104 4.84 6.76 -1.10
CA HIS A 104 4.93 7.97 -1.92
C HIS A 104 4.72 7.58 -3.38
N LEU A 105 3.51 7.78 -3.90
CA LEU A 105 3.22 7.49 -5.29
C LEU A 105 3.98 8.45 -6.20
N PRO A 106 4.37 8.01 -7.41
CA PRO A 106 5.10 8.86 -8.34
C PRO A 106 4.26 10.06 -8.77
N GLU A 107 4.95 11.12 -9.20
CA GLU A 107 4.28 12.35 -9.63
C GLU A 107 3.31 12.08 -10.77
N LYS A 108 2.13 12.70 -10.67
CA LYS A 108 1.14 12.69 -11.76
C LYS A 108 1.75 13.39 -12.97
N TYR A 109 1.86 12.70 -14.10
CA TYR A 109 2.01 13.39 -15.39
C TYR A 109 0.72 14.20 -15.60
N LYS A 110 0.84 15.53 -15.59
CA LYS A 110 -0.25 16.49 -15.86
C LYS A 110 -0.64 16.49 -17.34
#